data_AF-A0A1G5KNG4-F1
#
_entry.id   AF-A0A1G5KNG4-F1
#
_cell.length_a   1.000
_cell.length_b   1.000
_cell.length_c   1.000
_cell.angle_alpha   90.00
_cell.angle_beta   90.00
_cell.angle_gamma   90.00
#
_symmetry.space_group_name_H-M   'P 1'
#
loop_
_entity.id
_entity.type
_entity.pdbx_description
1 polymer ?
#
loop_
_entity_poly.entity_id
_entity_poly.type
_entity_poly.pdbx_seq_one_letter_code
_entity_poly.pdbx_strand_id
1 'polypeptide(L)'
;MDIRLKTFVAEATTRINFLCDELGCIGPEAHHPSDSYPLVISVQYRRRDLTVEVFLLLAYAGEEYVATRFSVGGGSKPRQQEVGSDAAHTAYAMRRALDRQTEALRDALRNV
;
A
#
# COMPACT_ATOMS: atom_id res chain seq x y z
N MET A 1 -2.83 -11.59 15.43
CA MET A 1 -2.57 -11.20 14.03
C MET A 1 -3.73 -10.38 13.44
N ASP A 2 -4.98 -10.80 13.66
CA ASP A 2 -6.20 -10.16 13.13
C ASP A 2 -6.35 -8.64 13.44
N ILE A 3 -6.04 -8.19 14.66
CA ILE A 3 -6.17 -6.76 15.02
C ILE A 3 -5.25 -5.88 14.19
N ARG A 4 -3.97 -6.24 14.03
CA ARG A 4 -3.00 -5.44 13.27
C ARG A 4 -3.35 -5.40 11.78
N LEU A 5 -3.86 -6.51 11.24
CA LEU A 5 -4.42 -6.58 9.89
C LEU A 5 -5.59 -5.59 9.72
N LYS A 6 -6.59 -5.69 10.58
CA LYS A 6 -7.77 -4.80 10.56
C LYS A 6 -7.35 -3.33 10.70
N THR A 7 -6.42 -3.04 11.60
CA THR A 7 -5.89 -1.67 11.77
C THR A 7 -5.16 -1.22 10.53
N PHE A 8 -4.26 -2.01 9.96
CA PHE A 8 -3.55 -1.64 8.74
C PHE A 8 -4.50 -1.36 7.58
N VAL A 9 -5.43 -2.29 7.29
CA VAL A 9 -6.39 -2.13 6.18
C VAL A 9 -7.24 -0.88 6.39
N ALA A 10 -7.74 -0.64 7.61
CA ALA A 10 -8.53 0.57 7.91
C ALA A 10 -7.72 1.86 7.75
N GLU A 11 -6.49 1.90 8.28
CA GLU A 11 -5.63 3.09 8.24
C GLU A 11 -5.13 3.38 6.82
N ALA A 12 -4.78 2.34 6.06
CA ALA A 12 -4.40 2.43 4.65
C ALA A 12 -5.59 2.88 3.80
N THR A 13 -6.77 2.28 3.99
CA THR A 13 -7.98 2.66 3.26
C THR A 13 -8.32 4.13 3.49
N THR A 14 -8.29 4.58 4.75
CA THR A 14 -8.64 5.95 5.11
C THR A 14 -7.74 6.98 4.41
N ARG A 15 -6.44 6.72 4.31
CA ARG A 15 -5.47 7.66 3.73
C ARG A 15 -5.40 7.61 2.22
N ILE A 16 -5.64 6.43 1.65
CA ILE A 16 -5.44 6.15 0.22
C ILE A 16 -6.76 6.20 -0.55
N ASN A 17 -7.88 6.47 0.14
CA ASN A 17 -9.20 6.63 -0.50
C ASN A 17 -9.24 7.70 -1.60
N PHE A 18 -8.30 8.65 -1.59
CA PHE A 18 -8.16 9.62 -2.67
C PHE A 18 -7.96 8.98 -4.05
N LEU A 19 -7.42 7.76 -4.13
CA LEU A 19 -7.33 7.03 -5.40
C LEU A 19 -8.72 6.74 -5.98
N CYS A 20 -9.69 6.45 -5.12
CA CYS A 20 -11.09 6.28 -5.53
C CYS A 20 -11.74 7.66 -5.80
N ASP A 21 -11.64 8.58 -4.83
CA ASP A 21 -12.37 9.85 -4.85
C ASP A 21 -11.87 10.81 -5.95
N GLU A 22 -10.55 10.86 -6.20
CA GLU A 22 -9.92 11.82 -7.11
C GLU A 22 -9.51 11.18 -8.44
N LEU A 23 -9.08 9.90 -8.45
CA LEU A 23 -8.51 9.25 -9.64
C LEU A 23 -9.41 8.20 -10.29
N GLY A 24 -10.56 7.89 -9.68
CA GLY A 24 -11.53 6.93 -10.20
C GLY A 24 -11.05 5.48 -10.17
N CYS A 25 -10.14 5.13 -9.25
CA CYS A 25 -9.77 3.75 -9.00
C CYS A 25 -10.93 2.95 -8.37
N ILE A 26 -10.93 1.64 -8.60
CA ILE A 26 -11.74 0.63 -7.94
C ILE A 26 -10.90 0.02 -6.79
N GLY A 27 -11.52 -0.20 -5.64
CA GLY A 27 -10.89 -0.71 -4.43
C GLY A 27 -11.55 -0.15 -3.17
N PRO A 28 -11.00 -0.40 -1.97
CA PRO A 28 -9.82 -1.22 -1.69
C PRO A 28 -10.09 -2.73 -1.78
N GLU A 29 -9.21 -3.46 -2.47
CA GLU A 29 -9.13 -4.93 -2.39
C GLU A 29 -8.01 -5.32 -1.41
N ALA A 30 -8.37 -5.95 -0.28
CA ALA A 30 -7.39 -6.40 0.71
C ALA A 30 -6.98 -7.85 0.44
N HIS A 31 -5.69 -8.09 0.25
CA HIS A 31 -5.13 -9.43 0.10
C HIS A 31 -4.27 -9.81 1.31
N HIS A 32 -4.38 -11.08 1.68
CA HIS A 32 -3.54 -11.71 2.69
C HIS A 32 -3.06 -13.04 2.09
N PRO A 33 -1.75 -13.21 1.82
CA PRO A 33 -1.19 -14.52 1.59
C PRO A 33 -1.28 -15.30 2.91
N SER A 34 -1.32 -16.62 2.78
CA SER A 34 -1.38 -17.61 3.88
C SER A 34 -0.50 -17.26 5.08
N ASP A 35 -0.78 -17.88 6.24
CA ASP A 35 -0.09 -17.72 7.53
C ASP A 35 1.43 -18.06 7.55
N SER A 36 2.08 -18.07 6.38
CA SER A 36 3.52 -18.26 6.18
C SER A 36 4.27 -16.93 6.20
N TYR A 37 5.35 -16.87 6.98
CA TYR A 37 6.23 -15.71 7.05
C TYR A 37 7.22 -15.62 5.87
N PRO A 38 7.56 -14.41 5.39
CA PRO A 38 7.08 -13.11 5.86
C PRO A 38 5.60 -12.87 5.52
N LEU A 39 4.85 -12.33 6.47
CA LEU A 39 3.44 -12.01 6.24
C LEU A 39 3.38 -10.71 5.42
N VAL A 40 2.76 -10.76 4.25
CA VAL A 40 2.62 -9.60 3.37
C VAL A 40 1.16 -9.23 3.21
N ILE A 41 0.66 -8.32 4.03
CA ILE A 41 -0.71 -7.83 3.88
C ILE A 41 -0.69 -6.76 2.80
N SER A 42 -1.59 -6.81 1.82
CA SER A 42 -1.69 -5.75 0.82
C SER A 42 -3.09 -5.18 0.68
N VAL A 43 -3.15 -3.89 0.35
CA VAL A 43 -4.36 -3.19 -0.08
C VAL A 43 -4.11 -2.69 -1.50
N GLN A 44 -5.01 -3.06 -2.40
CA GLN A 44 -4.88 -2.76 -3.83
C GLN A 44 -6.01 -1.88 -4.33
N TYR A 45 -5.63 -0.97 -5.23
CA TYR A 45 -6.52 -0.10 -5.99
C TYR A 45 -6.18 -0.22 -7.47
N ARG A 46 -7.20 -0.25 -8.33
CA ARG A 46 -7.01 -0.43 -9.77
C ARG A 46 -7.85 0.53 -10.59
N ARG A 47 -7.25 1.07 -11.64
CA ARG A 47 -7.90 1.74 -12.78
C ARG A 47 -7.39 1.06 -14.05
N ARG A 48 -8.06 1.28 -15.18
CA ARG A 48 -7.75 0.67 -16.49
C ARG A 48 -6.25 0.68 -16.86
N ASP A 49 -5.53 1.71 -16.43
CA ASP A 49 -4.13 2.01 -16.75
C ASP A 49 -3.23 2.18 -15.52
N LEU A 50 -3.75 2.00 -14.31
CA LEU A 50 -3.05 2.24 -13.05
C LEU A 50 -3.37 1.14 -12.04
N THR A 51 -2.35 0.53 -11.45
CA THR A 51 -2.51 -0.30 -10.26
C THR A 51 -1.68 0.28 -9.14
N VAL A 52 -2.26 0.42 -7.96
CA VAL A 52 -1.54 0.83 -6.74
C VAL A 52 -1.69 -0.28 -5.72
N GLU A 53 -0.59 -0.67 -5.10
CA GLU A 53 -0.54 -1.66 -4.04
C GLU A 53 0.24 -1.10 -2.85
N VAL A 54 -0.35 -1.24 -1.67
CA VAL A 54 0.21 -0.78 -0.41
C VAL A 54 0.35 -2.00 0.48
N PHE A 55 1.57 -2.27 0.94
CA PHE A 55 1.91 -3.48 1.66
C PHE A 55 2.30 -3.15 3.09
N LEU A 56 1.87 -3.98 4.04
CA LEU A 56 2.50 -4.13 5.34
C LEU A 56 3.22 -5.47 5.34
N LEU A 57 4.54 -5.41 5.42
CA LEU A 57 5.37 -6.58 5.53
C LEU A 57 5.78 -6.81 6.98
N LEU A 58 5.52 -8.01 7.49
CA LEU A 58 5.97 -8.49 8.79
C LEU A 58 7.00 -9.61 8.56
N ALA A 59 8.27 -9.26 8.70
CA ALA A 59 9.39 -10.17 8.54
C ALA A 59 9.85 -10.75 9.89
N TYR A 60 10.77 -11.70 9.82
CA TYR A 60 11.47 -12.23 10.97
C TYR A 60 12.26 -11.14 11.70
N ALA A 61 12.63 -11.40 12.96
CA ALA A 61 13.38 -10.46 13.81
C ALA A 61 12.66 -9.13 14.14
N GLY A 62 11.33 -9.07 13.95
CA GLY A 62 10.54 -7.88 14.29
C GLY A 62 10.67 -6.75 13.26
N GLU A 63 11.22 -7.04 12.08
CA GLU A 63 11.24 -6.11 10.96
C GLU A 63 9.82 -5.95 10.40
N GLU A 64 9.33 -4.71 10.46
CA GLU A 64 8.00 -4.36 9.99
C GLU A 64 8.12 -3.10 9.16
N TYR A 65 7.59 -3.13 7.93
CA TYR A 65 7.60 -1.95 7.07
C TYR A 65 6.32 -1.83 6.26
N VAL A 66 5.95 -0.59 5.99
CA VAL A 66 4.95 -0.24 4.99
C VAL A 66 5.69 0.12 3.71
N ALA A 67 5.23 -0.40 2.57
CA ALA A 67 5.74 -0.03 1.26
C ALA A 67 4.58 0.28 0.31
N THR A 68 4.78 1.20 -0.62
CA THR A 68 3.80 1.47 -1.67
C THR A 68 4.44 1.33 -3.03
N ARG A 69 3.74 0.66 -3.93
CA ARG A 69 4.13 0.52 -5.33
C ARG A 69 2.97 0.88 -6.20
N PHE A 70 3.25 1.46 -7.35
CA PHE A 70 2.27 1.63 -8.40
C PHE A 70 2.84 1.19 -9.74
N SER A 71 1.95 0.88 -10.66
CA SER A 71 2.30 0.53 -12.02
C SER A 71 1.38 1.24 -12.98
N VAL A 72 1.96 1.85 -14.01
CA VAL A 72 1.22 2.59 -15.04
C VAL A 72 1.43 1.93 -16.40
N GLY A 73 0.33 1.81 -17.15
CA GLY A 73 0.28 1.24 -18.50
C GLY A 73 -0.52 -0.06 -18.57
N GLY A 74 -1.30 -0.22 -19.65
CA GLY A 74 -2.14 -1.40 -19.92
C GLY A 74 -1.51 -2.44 -20.87
N GLY A 75 -0.18 -2.57 -20.86
CA GLY A 75 0.58 -3.45 -21.78
C GLY A 75 1.32 -4.61 -21.08
N SER A 76 2.07 -5.41 -21.85
CA SER A 76 2.71 -6.66 -21.37
C SER A 76 3.84 -6.50 -20.34
N LYS A 77 4.30 -5.27 -20.08
CA LYS A 77 5.28 -4.92 -19.03
C LYS A 77 4.94 -3.57 -18.41
N PRO A 78 4.00 -3.51 -17.45
CA PRO A 78 3.72 -2.27 -16.75
C PRO A 78 4.97 -1.81 -16.00
N ARG A 79 5.32 -0.51 -16.11
CA ARG A 79 6.48 0.04 -15.40
C ARG A 79 6.12 0.15 -13.93
N GLN A 80 6.57 -0.80 -13.13
CA GLN A 80 6.43 -0.76 -11.68
C GLN A 80 7.36 0.31 -11.11
N GLN A 81 6.82 1.17 -10.27
CA GLN A 81 7.54 2.19 -9.53
C GLN A 81 7.27 1.97 -8.03
N GLU A 82 8.34 1.93 -7.25
CA GLU A 82 8.26 1.92 -5.80
C GLU A 82 8.30 3.37 -5.31
N VAL A 83 7.29 3.74 -4.53
CA VAL A 83 7.19 5.08 -3.90
C VAL A 83 8.18 5.18 -2.74
N GLY A 84 8.33 4.08 -1.99
CA GLY A 84 9.30 3.92 -0.92
C GLY A 84 8.90 2.84 0.07
N SER A 85 9.66 2.76 1.15
CA SER A 85 9.36 1.92 2.31
C SER A 85 9.74 2.62 3.61
N ASP A 86 8.92 2.42 4.65
CA ASP A 86 9.09 3.03 5.97
C ASP A 86 8.85 1.99 7.07
N ALA A 87 9.65 2.04 8.13
CA ALA A 87 9.50 1.15 9.29
C ALA A 87 8.16 1.38 10.03
N ALA A 88 7.53 0.28 10.45
CA ALA A 88 6.15 0.26 10.94
C ALA A 88 5.95 -0.53 12.26
N HIS A 89 7.01 -0.66 13.07
CA HIS A 89 7.04 -1.51 14.28
C HIS A 89 5.97 -1.19 15.35
N THR A 90 5.33 -0.02 15.30
CA THR A 90 4.24 0.37 16.21
C THR A 90 3.05 0.92 15.42
N ALA A 91 1.85 0.92 16.00
CA ALA A 91 0.68 1.52 15.36
C ALA A 91 0.87 3.02 15.01
N TYR A 92 1.62 3.76 15.84
CA TYR A 92 1.98 5.15 15.55
C TYR A 92 2.97 5.24 14.38
N ALA A 93 4.01 4.40 14.35
CA ALA A 93 4.97 4.35 13.25
C ALA A 93 4.30 3.95 11.93
N MET A 94 3.40 2.96 11.96
CA MET A 94 2.61 2.52 10.80
C MET A 94 1.74 3.66 10.24
N ARG A 95 1.03 4.40 11.10
CA ARG A 95 0.24 5.56 10.65
C ARG A 95 1.11 6.62 9.98
N ARG A 96 2.24 6.97 10.61
CA ARG A 96 3.19 7.94 10.06
C ARG A 96 3.82 7.47 8.75
N ALA A 97 4.14 6.18 8.65
CA ALA A 97 4.61 5.55 7.42
C ALA A 97 3.55 5.68 6.33
N LEU A 98 2.29 5.34 6.61
CA LEU A 98 1.19 5.50 5.66
C LEU A 98 0.98 6.96 5.24
N ASP A 99 1.10 7.93 6.16
CA ASP A 99 1.02 9.35 5.83
C ASP A 99 2.10 9.74 4.81
N ARG A 100 3.37 9.39 5.09
CA ARG A 100 4.49 9.66 4.16
C ARG A 100 4.32 8.97 2.81
N GLN A 101 3.91 7.72 2.83
CA GLN A 101 3.68 6.94 1.61
C GLN A 101 2.52 7.54 0.78
N THR A 102 1.50 8.09 1.44
CA THR A 102 0.37 8.77 0.79
C THR A 102 0.82 10.06 0.13
N GLU A 103 1.62 10.88 0.82
CA GLU A 103 2.19 12.11 0.27
C GLU A 103 3.10 11.80 -0.93
N ALA A 104 4.02 10.86 -0.77
CA ALA A 104 4.95 10.46 -1.82
C ALA A 104 4.22 9.83 -3.02
N LEU A 105 3.14 9.07 -2.80
CA LEU A 105 2.30 8.52 -3.87
C LEU A 105 1.57 9.64 -4.63
N ARG A 106 1.00 10.62 -3.93
CA ARG A 106 0.36 11.78 -4.55
C ARG A 106 1.35 12.54 -5.43
N ASP A 107 2.57 12.77 -4.94
CA ASP A 107 3.60 13.45 -5.71
C ASP A 107 4.11 12.62 -6.89
N ALA A 108 4.25 11.30 -6.73
CA ALA A 108 4.63 10.41 -7.83
C ALA A 108 3.56 10.39 -8.93
N LEU A 109 2.27 10.29 -8.58
CA LEU A 109 1.18 10.23 -9.55
C LEU A 109 0.91 11.57 -10.25
N ARG A 110 1.31 12.71 -9.68
CA ARG A 110 1.27 14.01 -10.37
C ARG A 110 2.29 14.12 -11.52
N ASN A 111 3.34 13.30 -11.48
CA ASN A 111 4.45 13.33 -12.44
C ASN A 111 4.35 12.23 -13.51
N VAL A 112 3.21 11.54 -13.59
CA VAL A 112 2.93 10.43 -14.52
C VAL A 112 1.82 10.82 -15.47
#